data_AF-A0A7V9RCU7-F1
#
_entry.id   AF-A0A7V9RCU7-F1
#
_cell.length_a   1.000
_cell.length_b   1.000
_cell.length_c   1.000
_cell.angle_alpha   90.00
_cell.angle_beta   90.00
_cell.angle_gamma   90.00
#
_symmetry.space_group_name_H-M   'P 1'
#
loop_
_entity.id
_entity.type
_entity.pdbx_description
1 polymer ?
#
loop_
_entity_poly.entity_id
_entity_poly.type
_entity_poly.pdbx_seq_one_letter_code
_entity_poly.pdbx_strand_id
1 'polypeptide(L)'
;MCAVRIDSQRILRHASPSARAVILYGSQARGDSRPDSDTDVLQILPATQTSHVVEEIALSCYTLPQLQKMAHHGSLFVAHVISEGVPLRDPEGLLDVLRASYRPASYAHFVSEVTWSARLLTDSAVVFAERPLKYQRLALHL
;
A
#
# COMPACT_ATOMS: atom_id res chain seq x y z
N MET A 1 -21.99 10.56 14.78
CA MET A 1 -20.78 10.02 14.15
C MET A 1 -20.58 8.62 14.69
N CYS A 2 -20.77 7.60 13.84
CA CYS A 2 -20.60 6.21 14.23
C CYS A 2 -19.10 5.92 14.24
N ALA A 3 -18.48 5.93 15.42
CA ALA A 3 -17.12 5.43 15.56
C ALA A 3 -17.18 3.93 15.29
N VAL A 4 -16.77 3.51 14.10
CA VAL A 4 -16.53 2.08 13.81
C VAL A 4 -15.48 1.63 14.82
N ARG A 5 -15.91 0.90 15.84
CA ARG A 5 -14.98 0.26 16.77
C ARG A 5 -14.29 -0.83 15.96
N ILE A 6 -13.03 -0.59 15.60
CA ILE A 6 -12.17 -1.60 15.01
C ILE A 6 -12.20 -2.83 15.94
N ASP A 7 -12.72 -3.95 15.44
CA ASP A 7 -12.72 -5.21 16.17
C ASP A 7 -11.32 -5.85 16.06
N SER A 8 -10.40 -5.34 16.88
CA SER A 8 -9.03 -5.82 16.97
C SER A 8 -8.96 -7.30 17.35
N GLN A 9 -9.93 -7.82 18.11
CA GLN A 9 -9.98 -9.23 18.47
C GLN A 9 -10.33 -10.11 17.28
N ARG A 10 -11.27 -9.69 16.42
CA ARG A 10 -11.56 -10.40 15.17
C ARG A 10 -10.32 -10.47 14.28
N ILE A 11 -9.65 -9.34 14.07
CA ILE A 11 -8.44 -9.27 13.23
C ILE A 11 -7.34 -10.20 13.78
N LEU A 12 -7.07 -10.15 15.08
CA LEU A 12 -6.01 -10.94 15.70
C LEU A 12 -6.29 -12.46 15.68
N ARG A 13 -7.55 -12.91 15.56
CA ARG A 13 -7.89 -14.33 15.38
C ARG A 13 -7.49 -14.88 14.01
N HIS A 14 -7.53 -14.04 12.98
CA HIS A 14 -7.14 -14.43 11.61
C HIS A 14 -5.66 -14.17 11.32
N ALA A 15 -4.99 -13.36 12.16
CA ALA A 15 -3.56 -13.15 12.07
C ALA A 15 -2.79 -14.45 12.39
N SER A 16 -1.69 -14.67 11.69
CA SER A 16 -0.78 -15.77 11.96
C SER A 16 -0.25 -15.71 13.39
N PRO A 17 -0.22 -16.83 14.12
CA PRO A 17 0.43 -16.92 15.42
C PRO A 17 1.93 -16.59 15.36
N SER A 18 2.58 -16.82 14.20
CA SER A 18 4.00 -16.53 13.99
C SER A 18 4.26 -15.08 13.58
N ALA A 19 3.24 -14.24 13.39
CA ALA A 19 3.43 -12.84 13.04
C ALA A 19 4.08 -12.06 14.19
N ARG A 20 5.25 -11.51 13.90
CA ARG A 20 6.05 -10.65 14.79
C ARG A 20 5.38 -9.30 15.03
N ALA A 21 4.68 -8.80 14.01
CA ALA A 21 3.81 -7.64 14.13
C ALA A 21 2.53 -7.80 13.30
N VAL A 22 1.45 -7.19 13.76
CA VAL A 22 0.14 -7.06 13.11
C VAL A 22 -0.27 -5.60 13.19
N ILE A 23 -0.38 -4.95 12.04
CA ILE A 23 -0.59 -3.51 11.91
C ILE A 23 -1.83 -3.30 11.04
N LEU A 24 -2.84 -2.62 11.57
CA LEU A 24 -3.96 -2.15 10.78
C LEU A 24 -3.51 -0.90 10.00
N TYR A 25 -3.89 -0.78 8.74
CA TYR A 25 -3.66 0.42 7.95
C TYR A 25 -4.89 0.72 7.06
N GLY A 26 -4.80 1.75 6.23
CA GLY A 26 -5.87 2.07 5.29
C GLY A 26 -7.06 2.76 5.94
N SER A 27 -8.23 2.62 5.32
CA SER A 27 -9.41 3.43 5.65
C SER A 27 -9.94 3.22 7.07
N GLN A 28 -9.86 1.98 7.55
CA GLN A 28 -10.19 1.64 8.94
C GLN A 28 -9.25 2.32 9.93
N ALA A 29 -7.94 2.39 9.63
CA ALA A 29 -6.98 3.08 10.48
C ALA A 29 -7.17 4.61 10.50
N ARG A 30 -7.61 5.20 9.38
CA ARG A 30 -7.92 6.65 9.29
C ARG A 30 -9.27 7.03 9.89
N GLY A 31 -10.18 6.07 10.08
CA GLY A 31 -11.55 6.31 10.53
C GLY A 31 -12.48 6.87 9.45
N ASP A 32 -12.12 6.71 8.16
CA ASP A 32 -12.92 7.12 7.00
C ASP A 32 -13.58 5.90 6.29
N SER A 33 -13.54 4.73 6.93
CA SER A 33 -14.12 3.49 6.40
C SER A 33 -15.62 3.59 6.17
N ARG A 34 -16.07 3.05 5.03
CA ARG A 34 -17.50 2.81 4.76
C ARG A 34 -17.90 1.42 5.27
N PRO A 35 -19.21 1.14 5.45
CA PRO A 35 -19.67 -0.17 5.93
C PRO A 35 -19.27 -1.36 5.05
N ASP A 36 -18.94 -1.11 3.78
CA ASP A 36 -18.53 -2.09 2.77
C ASP A 36 -17.00 -2.11 2.54
N SER A 37 -16.23 -1.38 3.36
CA SER A 37 -14.78 -1.31 3.19
C SER A 37 -14.07 -2.52 3.78
N ASP A 38 -13.24 -3.17 2.96
CA ASP A 38 -12.29 -4.19 3.42
C ASP A 38 -11.36 -3.63 4.52
N THR A 39 -10.92 -4.52 5.41
CA THR A 39 -10.00 -4.20 6.50
C THR A 39 -8.58 -4.60 6.10
N ASP A 40 -7.73 -3.60 5.89
CA ASP A 40 -6.35 -3.80 5.48
C ASP A 40 -5.42 -4.05 6.68
N VAL A 41 -4.74 -5.20 6.67
CA VAL A 41 -3.88 -5.63 7.78
C VAL A 41 -2.53 -6.09 7.25
N LEU A 42 -1.46 -5.50 7.76
CA LEU A 42 -0.09 -5.93 7.51
C LEU A 42 0.34 -6.91 8.59
N GLN A 43 0.89 -8.04 8.16
CA GLN A 43 1.56 -9.01 9.01
C GLN A 43 3.04 -9.07 8.67
N ILE A 44 3.89 -8.88 9.70
CA ILE A 44 5.33 -9.09 9.58
C ILE A 44 5.66 -10.51 10.03
N LEU A 45 6.05 -11.35 9.10
CA LEU A 45 6.28 -12.78 9.31
C LEU A 45 7.79 -13.11 9.30
N PRO A 46 8.21 -14.22 9.94
CA PRO A 46 9.60 -14.68 9.90
C PRO A 46 10.02 -15.21 8.52
N ALA A 47 9.07 -15.64 7.69
CA ALA A 47 9.31 -16.15 6.35
C ALA A 47 8.26 -15.59 5.37
N THR A 48 8.61 -15.60 4.09
CA THR A 48 7.72 -15.17 3.01
C THR A 48 6.45 -16.02 3.00
N GLN A 49 5.31 -15.36 2.90
CA GLN A 49 4.00 -16.00 2.74
C GLN A 49 3.17 -15.17 1.76
N THR A 50 2.28 -15.83 1.04
CA THR A 50 1.35 -15.17 0.13
C THR A 50 0.34 -14.33 0.91
N SER A 51 0.16 -13.08 0.49
CA SER A 51 -0.96 -12.25 0.93
C SER A 51 -2.29 -12.89 0.52
N HIS A 52 -3.30 -12.79 1.36
CA HIS A 52 -4.59 -13.43 1.13
C HIS A 52 -5.70 -12.64 1.81
N VAL A 53 -6.94 -12.91 1.42
CA VAL A 53 -8.12 -12.32 2.03
C VAL A 53 -8.83 -13.40 2.82
N VAL A 54 -9.24 -13.09 4.04
CA VAL A 54 -10.10 -13.93 4.87
C VAL A 54 -11.31 -13.10 5.26
N GLU A 55 -12.50 -13.52 4.81
CA GLU A 55 -13.73 -12.73 4.91
C GLU A 55 -13.54 -11.35 4.26
N GLU A 56 -13.58 -10.28 5.05
CA GLU A 56 -13.41 -8.87 4.65
C GLU A 56 -12.07 -8.31 5.14
N ILE A 57 -11.09 -9.18 5.45
CA ILE A 57 -9.78 -8.80 5.98
C ILE A 57 -8.71 -9.13 4.94
N ALA A 58 -8.13 -8.09 4.35
CA ALA A 58 -7.02 -8.21 3.43
C ALA A 58 -5.70 -8.30 4.22
N LEU A 59 -5.12 -9.51 4.28
CA LEU A 59 -3.88 -9.79 4.99
C LEU A 59 -2.70 -9.68 4.03
N SER A 60 -1.97 -8.57 4.14
CA SER A 60 -0.70 -8.34 3.47
C SER A 60 0.44 -8.98 4.26
N CYS A 61 1.12 -9.95 3.67
CA CYS A 61 2.13 -10.77 4.34
C CYS A 61 3.53 -10.44 3.83
N TYR A 62 4.40 -9.92 4.71
CA TYR A 62 5.78 -9.62 4.34
C TYR A 62 6.75 -9.99 5.45
N THR A 63 7.99 -10.27 5.07
CA THR A 63 9.11 -10.31 6.02
C THR A 63 9.65 -8.90 6.27
N LEU A 64 10.29 -8.69 7.42
CA LEU A 64 10.93 -7.41 7.73
C LEU A 64 11.97 -6.99 6.67
N PRO A 65 12.87 -7.88 6.18
CA PRO A 65 13.81 -7.50 5.12
C PRO A 65 13.13 -7.05 3.81
N GLN A 66 12.01 -7.67 3.43
CA GLN A 66 11.23 -7.24 2.26
C GLN A 66 10.68 -5.82 2.44
N LEU A 67 10.07 -5.55 3.60
CA LEU A 67 9.51 -4.24 3.91
C LEU A 67 10.60 -3.18 4.00
N GLN A 68 11.75 -3.47 4.60
CA GLN A 68 12.89 -2.55 4.63
C GLN A 68 13.42 -2.26 3.23
N LYS A 69 13.54 -3.28 2.36
CA LYS A 69 13.89 -3.06 0.96
C LYS A 69 12.89 -2.15 0.28
N MET A 70 11.59 -2.38 0.46
CA MET A 70 10.53 -1.52 -0.08
C MET A 70 10.60 -0.10 0.49
N ALA A 71 10.88 0.05 1.78
CA ALA A 71 11.02 1.33 2.48
C ALA A 71 12.20 2.15 1.91
N HIS A 72 13.34 1.50 1.66
CA HIS A 72 14.52 2.13 1.08
C HIS A 72 14.31 2.62 -0.35
N HIS A 73 13.43 1.95 -1.12
CA HIS A 73 13.05 2.39 -2.46
C HIS A 73 11.87 3.37 -2.46
N GLY A 74 11.42 3.85 -1.29
CA GLY A 74 10.29 4.75 -1.20
C GLY A 74 9.01 4.14 -1.73
N SER A 75 8.68 2.91 -1.34
CA SER A 75 7.41 2.29 -1.69
C SER A 75 6.23 3.10 -1.14
N LEU A 76 5.24 3.41 -1.98
CA LEU A 76 3.99 4.06 -1.55
C LEU A 76 3.22 3.20 -0.56
N PHE A 77 3.27 1.87 -0.69
CA PHE A 77 2.69 0.94 0.27
C PHE A 77 3.30 1.14 1.67
N VAL A 78 4.63 1.17 1.76
CA VAL A 78 5.30 1.40 3.05
C VAL A 78 5.00 2.81 3.56
N ALA A 79 4.99 3.82 2.69
CA ALA A 79 4.63 5.19 3.04
C ALA A 79 3.26 5.25 3.74
N HIS A 80 2.27 4.56 3.17
CA HIS A 80 0.92 4.46 3.69
C HIS A 80 0.87 3.77 5.06
N VAL A 81 1.57 2.64 5.20
CA VAL A 81 1.65 1.90 6.46
C VAL A 81 2.31 2.74 7.55
N ILE A 82 3.41 3.44 7.27
CA ILE A 82 4.12 4.19 8.31
C ILE A 82 3.37 5.45 8.75
N SER A 83 2.58 6.07 7.86
CA SER A 83 1.80 7.27 8.15
C SER A 83 0.50 6.98 8.88
N GLU A 84 -0.15 5.87 8.55
CA GLU A 84 -1.52 5.57 9.03
C GLU A 84 -1.58 4.34 9.94
N GLY A 85 -0.51 3.55 9.98
CA GLY A 85 -0.49 2.26 10.65
C GLY A 85 -0.78 2.36 12.15
N VAL A 86 -1.79 1.61 12.58
CA VAL A 86 -2.14 1.41 13.98
C VAL A 86 -1.70 0.00 14.39
N PRO A 87 -0.71 -0.14 15.30
CA PRO A 87 -0.26 -1.46 15.74
C PRO A 87 -1.36 -2.14 16.57
N LEU A 88 -1.83 -3.30 16.12
CA LEU A 88 -2.72 -4.16 16.90
C LEU A 88 -1.91 -5.12 17.80
N ARG A 89 -0.74 -5.55 17.30
CA ARG A 89 0.28 -6.32 18.03
C ARG A 89 1.65 -5.98 17.45
N ASP A 90 2.53 -5.33 18.21
CA ASP A 90 3.90 -5.03 17.76
C ASP A 90 4.88 -4.97 18.95
N PRO A 91 5.13 -6.11 19.62
CA PRO A 91 5.98 -6.15 20.82
C PRO A 91 7.44 -5.78 20.54
N GLU A 92 7.89 -5.88 19.28
CA GLU A 92 9.27 -5.60 18.86
C GLU A 92 9.45 -4.17 18.30
N GLY A 93 8.38 -3.37 18.22
CA GLY A 93 8.43 -2.00 17.67
C GLY A 93 8.82 -1.94 16.19
N LEU A 94 8.42 -2.95 15.40
CA LEU A 94 8.83 -3.06 14.00
C LEU A 94 8.23 -1.97 13.11
N LEU A 95 7.09 -1.39 13.48
CA LEU A 95 6.53 -0.24 12.76
C LEU A 95 7.47 0.97 12.84
N ASP A 96 8.09 1.21 14.01
CA ASP A 96 9.06 2.29 14.19
C ASP A 96 10.38 2.01 13.47
N VAL A 97 10.81 0.74 13.43
CA VAL A 97 11.94 0.31 12.60
C VAL A 97 11.67 0.62 11.12
N LEU A 98 10.46 0.36 10.62
CA LEU A 98 10.08 0.68 9.24
C LEU A 98 10.07 2.19 9.00
N ARG A 99 9.50 2.98 9.93
CA ARG A 99 9.54 4.45 9.88
C ARG A 99 10.97 4.97 9.74
N ALA A 100 11.90 4.47 10.55
CA ALA A 100 13.30 4.88 10.51
C ALA A 100 14.02 4.49 9.20
N SER A 101 13.64 3.35 8.61
CA SER A 101 14.23 2.85 7.37
C SER A 101 13.72 3.55 6.10
N TYR A 102 12.54 4.18 6.16
CA TYR A 102 11.88 4.74 4.99
C TYR A 102 12.69 5.87 4.35
N ARG A 103 12.83 5.81 3.03
CA ARG A 103 13.44 6.86 2.22
C ARG A 103 12.44 7.25 1.14
N PRO A 104 11.92 8.49 1.16
CA PRO A 104 10.97 8.91 0.12
C PRO A 104 11.65 8.84 -1.24
N ALA A 105 10.99 8.19 -2.19
CA ALA A 105 11.44 8.21 -3.58
C ALA A 105 11.10 9.56 -4.20
N SER A 106 11.95 10.03 -5.12
CA SER A 106 11.54 11.08 -6.03
C SER A 106 10.57 10.49 -7.05
N TYR A 107 9.27 10.75 -6.88
CA TYR A 107 8.26 10.39 -7.87
C TYR A 107 8.22 11.35 -9.06
N ALA A 108 9.13 12.33 -9.15
CA ALA A 108 9.12 13.34 -10.21
C ALA A 108 9.12 12.71 -11.62
N HIS A 109 9.86 11.62 -11.81
CA HIS A 109 9.86 10.88 -13.07
C HIS A 109 8.49 10.24 -13.35
N PHE A 110 7.90 9.53 -12.38
CA PHE A 110 6.57 8.92 -12.52
C PHE A 110 5.47 9.96 -12.73
N VAL A 111 5.51 11.08 -12.00
CA VAL A 111 4.56 12.19 -12.18
C VAL A 111 4.71 12.77 -13.59
N SER A 112 5.93 12.93 -14.09
CA SER A 112 6.16 13.38 -15.47
C SER A 112 5.56 12.39 -16.48
N GLU A 113 5.82 11.09 -16.33
CA GLU A 113 5.32 10.04 -17.22
C GLU A 113 3.78 9.92 -17.18
N VAL A 114 3.17 9.94 -15.99
CA VAL A 114 1.70 9.90 -15.83
C VAL A 114 1.06 11.18 -16.37
N THR A 115 1.61 12.35 -16.06
CA THR A 115 1.10 13.63 -16.59
C THR A 115 1.18 13.67 -18.11
N TRP A 116 2.26 13.13 -18.67
CA TRP A 116 2.45 13.05 -20.11
C TRP A 116 1.46 12.08 -20.75
N SER A 117 1.29 10.89 -20.17
CA SER A 117 0.35 9.87 -20.61
C SER A 117 -1.11 10.34 -20.52
N ALA A 118 -1.46 11.05 -19.44
CA ALA A 118 -2.80 11.60 -19.24
C ALA A 118 -3.18 12.64 -20.32
N ARG A 119 -2.21 13.40 -20.85
CA ARG A 119 -2.47 14.34 -21.95
C ARG A 119 -2.91 13.62 -23.23
N LEU A 120 -2.49 12.37 -23.44
CA LEU A 120 -2.93 11.56 -24.57
C LEU A 120 -4.41 11.17 -24.47
N LEU A 121 -5.00 11.20 -23.28
CA LEU A 121 -6.44 10.93 -23.06
C LEU A 121 -7.33 12.15 -23.36
N THR A 122 -6.73 13.35 -23.40
CA THR A 122 -7.45 14.61 -23.64
C THR A 122 -7.24 15.19 -25.04
N ASP A 123 -6.29 14.64 -25.79
CA ASP A 123 -6.00 15.05 -27.16
C ASP A 123 -7.05 14.47 -28.13
N SER A 124 -7.64 15.34 -28.96
CA SER A 124 -8.59 14.91 -30.01
C SER A 124 -7.89 14.02 -31.06
N ALA A 125 -8.66 13.20 -31.78
CA ALA A 125 -8.15 12.33 -32.84
C ALA A 125 -7.30 13.04 -33.92
N VAL A 126 -7.43 14.37 -34.04
CA VAL A 126 -6.62 15.20 -34.95
C VAL A 126 -5.17 15.34 -34.48
N VAL A 127 -4.94 15.45 -33.15
CA VAL A 127 -3.59 15.58 -32.56
C VAL A 127 -2.83 14.25 -32.60
N PHE A 128 -3.55 13.12 -32.62
CA PHE A 128 -3.00 11.78 -32.78
C PHE A 128 -2.23 11.63 -34.10
N ALA A 129 -2.78 12.15 -35.20
CA ALA A 129 -2.20 12.03 -36.54
C ALA A 129 -0.89 12.82 -36.71
N GLU A 130 -0.69 13.90 -35.94
CA GLU A 130 0.48 14.76 -36.06
C GLU A 130 1.68 14.28 -35.21
N ARG A 131 1.48 13.36 -34.27
CA ARG A 131 2.51 12.96 -33.29
C ARG A 131 2.56 11.44 -33.00
N PRO A 132 2.70 10.57 -34.01
CA PRO A 132 2.59 9.11 -33.87
C PRO A 132 3.65 8.49 -32.93
N LEU A 133 4.87 9.03 -32.90
CA LEU A 133 5.95 8.55 -32.01
C LEU A 133 5.63 8.71 -30.52
N LYS A 134 4.70 9.61 -30.15
CA LYS A 134 4.30 9.81 -28.75
C LYS A 134 3.38 8.69 -28.26
N TYR A 135 2.54 8.13 -29.12
CA TYR A 135 1.63 7.05 -28.74
C TYR A 135 2.33 5.67 -28.66
N GLN A 136 3.44 5.47 -29.37
CA GLN A 136 4.26 4.25 -29.25
C GLN A 136 4.81 4.02 -27.84
N ARG A 137 5.13 5.10 -27.09
CA ARG A 137 5.58 4.98 -25.70
C ARG A 137 4.48 4.55 -24.75
N LEU A 138 3.24 5.00 -24.98
CA LEU A 138 2.08 4.56 -24.20
C LEU A 138 1.82 3.06 -24.39
N ALA A 139 1.99 2.56 -25.62
CA ALA A 139 1.82 1.15 -25.95
C ALA A 139 2.86 0.22 -25.29
N LEU A 140 3.99 0.76 -24.81
CA LEU A 140 4.97 -0.01 -24.03
C LEU A 140 4.56 -0.18 -22.55
N HIS A 141 3.50 0.48 -22.12
CA HIS A 141 3.00 0.50 -20.75
C HIS A 141 1.58 -0.07 -20.58
N LEU A 142 0.95 -0.53 -21.68
CA LEU A 142 -0.32 -1.27 -21.71
C LEU A 142 -0.07 -2.75 -21.98
#